data_AF-A0A438IIT2-F1
#
_entry.id   AF-A0A438IIT2-F1
#
_cell.length_a   1.000
_cell.length_b   1.000
_cell.length_c   1.000
_cell.angle_alpha   90.00
_cell.angle_beta   90.00
_cell.angle_gamma   90.00
#
_symmetry.space_group_name_H-M   'P 1'
#
loop_
_entity.id
_entity.type
_entity.pdbx_description
1 polymer ?
#
loop_
_entity_poly.entity_id
_entity_poly.type
_entity_poly.pdbx_seq_one_letter_code
_entity_poly.pdbx_strand_id
1 'polypeptide(L)'
;MVANNNSLDYPLLVADGAYVYTANSCVMCKCDSANNWTLQCEPSQLKLSNRTCPSMQCEGSSLYIGNSTSAGCNQTTCAYAGYTSQMILTTLVEENTCSGKVIS
;
A
#
# COMPACT_ATOMS: atom_id res chain seq x y z
N MET A 1 2.73 1.71 -4.29
CA MET A 1 1.74 0.72 -4.79
C MET A 1 2.31 -0.03 -5.99
N VAL A 2 1.91 -1.27 -6.22
CA VAL A 2 2.10 -1.94 -7.52
C VAL A 2 0.72 -2.04 -8.17
N ALA A 3 0.53 -1.46 -9.35
CA ALA A 3 -0.75 -1.49 -10.05
C ALA A 3 -0.99 -2.89 -10.65
N ASN A 4 -2.12 -3.51 -10.30
CA ASN A 4 -2.56 -4.78 -10.87
C ASN A 4 -3.84 -4.55 -11.68
N ASN A 5 -3.76 -4.75 -13.00
CA ASN A 5 -4.87 -4.48 -13.91
C ASN A 5 -6.02 -5.50 -13.77
N ASN A 6 -5.79 -6.63 -13.08
CA ASN A 6 -6.82 -7.62 -12.76
C ASN A 6 -7.50 -7.33 -11.41
N SER A 7 -7.10 -6.26 -10.73
CA SER A 7 -7.72 -5.84 -9.49
C SER A 7 -9.12 -5.29 -9.73
N LEU A 8 -10.06 -5.59 -8.83
CA LEU A 8 -11.43 -5.08 -8.91
C LEU A 8 -11.54 -3.57 -8.67
N ASP A 9 -10.51 -2.97 -8.08
CA ASP A 9 -10.41 -1.53 -7.86
C ASP A 9 -9.48 -0.85 -8.88
N TYR A 10 -9.11 -1.53 -9.97
CA TYR A 10 -8.36 -0.93 -11.06
C TYR A 10 -9.27 -0.10 -12.00
N PRO A 11 -8.86 1.11 -12.41
CA PRO A 11 -7.71 1.87 -11.92
C PRO A 11 -8.01 2.56 -10.58
N LEU A 12 -7.10 2.43 -9.62
CA LEU A 12 -7.19 3.12 -8.34
C LEU A 12 -6.55 4.51 -8.45
N LEU A 13 -7.39 5.53 -8.69
CA LEU A 13 -6.97 6.92 -8.86
C LEU A 13 -7.31 7.74 -7.60
N VAL A 14 -6.33 8.49 -7.10
CA VAL A 14 -6.48 9.38 -5.95
C VAL A 14 -5.86 10.73 -6.28
N ALA A 15 -6.63 11.80 -6.10
CA ALA A 15 -6.16 13.16 -6.33
C ALA A 15 -5.11 13.57 -5.27
N ASP A 16 -4.32 14.59 -5.57
CA ASP A 16 -3.34 15.16 -4.65
C ASP A 16 -4.00 15.64 -3.34
N GLY A 17 -3.41 15.28 -2.21
CA GLY A 17 -3.92 15.61 -0.87
C GLY A 17 -5.24 14.93 -0.51
N ALA A 18 -5.77 14.05 -1.37
CA ALA A 18 -7.00 13.31 -1.13
C ALA A 18 -6.72 11.87 -0.67
N TYR A 19 -7.77 11.22 -0.17
CA TYR A 19 -7.75 9.81 0.19
C TYR A 19 -9.00 9.09 -0.36
N VAL A 20 -8.88 7.78 -0.52
CA VAL A 20 -9.97 6.88 -0.92
C VAL A 20 -9.96 5.63 -0.06
N TYR A 21 -11.13 5.07 0.16
CA TYR A 21 -11.29 3.75 0.75
C TYR A 21 -11.52 2.71 -0.35
N THR A 22 -10.74 1.65 -0.36
CA THR A 22 -10.86 0.52 -1.30
C THR A 22 -11.00 -0.80 -0.54
N ALA A 23 -11.11 -1.92 -1.26
CA ALA A 23 -11.25 -3.26 -0.71
C ALA A 23 -12.39 -3.36 0.32
N ASN A 24 -13.58 -2.87 -0.04
CA ASN A 24 -14.74 -2.77 0.86
C ASN A 24 -14.47 -1.98 2.15
N SER A 25 -13.77 -0.86 1.98
CA SER A 25 -13.37 0.04 3.07
C SER A 25 -12.37 -0.54 4.06
N CYS A 26 -11.68 -1.62 3.71
CA CYS A 26 -10.64 -2.21 4.54
C CYS A 26 -9.28 -1.53 4.39
N VAL A 27 -9.02 -0.88 3.25
CA VAL A 27 -7.76 -0.20 2.97
C VAL A 27 -8.05 1.26 2.67
N MET A 28 -7.28 2.17 3.26
CA MET A 28 -7.30 3.58 2.91
C MET A 28 -6.02 3.90 2.13
N CYS A 29 -6.17 4.55 0.99
CA CYS A 29 -5.05 5.00 0.17
C CYS A 29 -5.10 6.52 0.01
N LYS A 30 -3.95 7.18 0.14
CA LYS A 30 -3.76 8.61 -0.08
C LYS A 30 -2.67 8.85 -1.12
N CYS A 31 -2.83 9.90 -1.91
CA CYS A 31 -1.79 10.39 -2.79
C CYS A 31 -1.43 11.80 -2.37
N ASP A 32 -0.13 12.07 -2.19
CA ASP A 32 0.34 13.37 -1.76
C ASP A 32 1.69 13.69 -2.40
N SER A 33 1.81 14.91 -2.94
CA SER A 33 3.02 15.42 -3.57
C SER A 33 4.26 15.38 -2.68
N ALA A 34 4.11 15.48 -1.35
CA ALA A 34 5.23 15.35 -0.40
C ALA A 34 5.82 13.93 -0.37
N ASN A 35 5.10 12.92 -0.89
CA ASN A 35 5.55 11.53 -0.97
C ASN A 35 5.83 11.11 -2.43
N ASN A 36 6.38 12.03 -3.24
CA ASN A 36 6.74 11.78 -4.64
C ASN A 36 5.58 11.22 -5.48
N TRP A 37 4.35 11.69 -5.22
CA TRP A 37 3.15 11.23 -5.94
C TRP A 37 2.90 9.71 -5.84
N THR A 38 3.53 9.06 -4.87
CA THR A 38 3.40 7.62 -4.67
C THR A 38 2.20 7.38 -3.79
N LEU A 39 1.27 6.56 -4.27
CA LEU A 39 0.10 6.17 -3.49
C LEU A 39 0.53 5.39 -2.24
N GLN A 40 0.20 5.97 -1.08
CA GLN A 40 0.43 5.41 0.25
C GLN A 40 -0.85 4.76 0.72
N CYS A 41 -0.80 3.47 1.07
CA CYS A 41 -1.97 2.76 1.57
C CYS A 41 -1.68 2.19 2.96
N GLU A 42 -2.73 2.09 3.77
CA GLU A 42 -2.70 1.53 5.12
C GLU A 42 -4.03 0.85 5.46
N PRO A 43 -4.07 -0.06 6.45
CA PRO A 43 -5.32 -0.59 6.97
C PRO A 43 -6.25 0.53 7.41
N SER A 44 -7.51 0.46 7.00
CA SER A 44 -8.51 1.41 7.46
C SER A 44 -8.69 1.28 8.99
N GLN A 45 -8.86 2.40 9.68
CA GLN A 45 -9.21 2.41 11.10
C GLN A 45 -10.73 2.31 11.33
N LEU A 46 -11.49 1.99 10.28
CA LEU A 46 -12.95 1.90 10.34
C LEU A 46 -13.36 0.62 11.06
N LYS A 47 -14.10 0.76 12.16
CA LYS A 47 -14.75 -0.37 12.84
C LYS A 47 -16.04 -0.74 12.11
N LEU A 48 -15.93 -1.62 11.12
CA LEU A 48 -17.09 -2.15 10.39
C LEU A 48 -17.77 -3.23 11.25
N SER A 49 -18.89 -2.91 11.89
CA SER A 49 -19.58 -3.78 12.86
C SER A 49 -19.97 -5.17 12.32
N ASN A 50 -20.13 -5.31 11.00
CA ASN A 50 -20.62 -6.53 10.35
C ASN A 50 -19.66 -7.08 9.28
N ARG A 51 -18.41 -6.62 9.21
CA ARG A 51 -17.48 -7.03 8.15
C ARG A 51 -16.06 -7.15 8.69
N THR A 52 -15.50 -8.36 8.62
CA THR A 52 -14.09 -8.62 8.92
C THR A 52 -13.28 -8.39 7.65
N CYS A 53 -12.20 -7.61 7.77
CA CYS A 53 -11.29 -7.40 6.66
C CYS A 53 -10.40 -8.63 6.42
N PRO A 54 -10.14 -9.00 5.16
CA PRO A 54 -9.11 -9.99 4.84
C PRO A 54 -7.75 -9.58 5.40
N SER A 55 -6.83 -10.56 5.49
CA SER A 55 -5.46 -10.27 5.90
C SER A 55 -4.82 -9.22 4.99
N MET A 56 -4.08 -8.30 5.61
CA MET A 56 -3.30 -7.24 4.96
C MET A 56 -1.80 -7.43 5.21
N GLN A 57 -1.39 -8.62 5.64
CA GLN A 57 0.01 -8.98 5.82
C GLN A 57 0.65 -9.31 4.47
N CYS A 58 1.91 -8.91 4.27
CA CYS A 58 2.68 -9.36 3.13
C CYS A 58 3.17 -10.79 3.34
N GLU A 59 2.99 -11.63 2.32
CA GLU A 59 3.48 -13.00 2.35
C GLU A 59 5.01 -13.05 2.56
N GLY A 60 5.47 -13.98 3.40
CA GLY A 60 6.89 -14.12 3.73
C GLY A 60 7.46 -13.07 4.69
N SER A 61 6.63 -12.18 5.25
CA SER A 61 7.06 -11.11 6.16
C SER A 61 6.08 -10.92 7.33
N SER A 62 6.52 -10.27 8.41
CA SER A 62 5.66 -9.76 9.49
C SER A 62 5.09 -8.37 9.20
N LEU A 63 5.42 -7.79 8.03
CA LEU A 63 4.94 -6.49 7.62
C LEU A 63 3.48 -6.54 7.15
N TYR A 64 2.73 -5.50 7.52
CA TYR A 64 1.39 -5.22 7.05
C TYR A 64 1.44 -4.03 6.09
N ILE A 65 0.42 -3.88 5.23
CA ILE A 65 0.32 -2.75 4.29
C ILE A 65 0.68 -1.43 4.98
N GLY A 66 1.59 -0.67 4.36
CA GLY A 66 2.06 0.63 4.86
C GLY A 66 3.25 0.56 5.82
N ASN A 67 3.53 -0.61 6.40
CA ASN A 67 4.71 -0.78 7.24
C ASN A 67 5.96 -1.02 6.39
N SER A 68 7.09 -0.51 6.89
CA SER A 68 8.42 -0.75 6.34
C SER A 68 9.39 -1.20 7.42
N THR A 69 10.39 -1.97 7.00
CA THR A 69 11.60 -2.27 7.78
C THR A 69 12.82 -1.81 7.02
N SER A 70 13.83 -1.32 7.72
CA SER A 70 15.10 -0.90 7.14
C SER A 70 16.24 -1.76 7.68
N ALA A 71 17.08 -2.28 6.78
CA ALA A 71 18.34 -2.95 7.09
C ALA A 71 19.47 -2.24 6.33
N GLY A 72 20.20 -1.36 7.03
CA GLY A 72 21.15 -0.46 6.38
C GLY A 72 20.44 0.48 5.41
N CYS A 73 20.86 0.47 4.15
CA CYS A 73 20.26 1.27 3.08
C CYS A 73 19.01 0.65 2.45
N ASN A 74 18.80 -0.66 2.68
CA ASN A 74 17.70 -1.39 2.08
C ASN A 74 16.45 -1.21 2.94
N GLN A 75 15.41 -0.65 2.35
CA GLN A 75 14.09 -0.53 2.94
C GLN A 75 13.16 -1.51 2.23
N THR A 76 12.49 -2.34 3.01
CA THR A 76 11.44 -3.23 2.51
C THR A 76 10.11 -2.73 3.04
N THR A 77 9.18 -2.42 2.15
CA THR A 77 7.84 -1.92 2.46
C THR A 77 6.79 -2.91 2.00
N CYS A 78 5.79 -3.18 2.84
CA CYS A 78 4.62 -3.94 2.41
C CYS A 78 3.63 -3.00 1.71
N ALA A 79 3.48 -3.16 0.40
CA ALA A 79 2.61 -2.33 -0.42
C ALA A 79 1.29 -3.04 -0.74
N TYR A 80 0.23 -2.24 -0.87
CA TYR A 80 -1.01 -2.67 -1.48
C TYR A 80 -0.82 -2.92 -2.98
N ALA A 81 -1.28 -4.07 -3.45
CA ALA A 81 -1.17 -4.54 -4.83
C ALA A 81 -2.53 -4.77 -5.51
N GLY A 82 -3.65 -4.52 -4.81
CA GLY A 82 -5.01 -4.63 -5.35
C GLY A 82 -5.95 -5.45 -4.47
N TYR A 83 -7.12 -5.76 -5.02
CA TYR A 83 -8.22 -6.43 -4.36
C TYR A 83 -8.94 -7.36 -5.35
N THR A 84 -9.23 -8.57 -4.88
CA THR A 84 -10.17 -9.49 -5.52
C THR A 84 -11.40 -9.64 -4.64
N SER A 85 -12.47 -10.27 -5.11
CA SER A 85 -13.70 -10.40 -4.31
C SER A 85 -13.50 -11.09 -2.94
N GLN A 86 -12.39 -11.81 -2.76
CA GLN A 86 -12.10 -12.62 -1.59
C GLN A 86 -10.89 -12.11 -0.77
N MET A 87 -9.93 -11.44 -1.41
CA MET A 87 -8.62 -11.16 -0.81
C MET A 87 -8.10 -9.78 -1.13
N ILE A 88 -7.34 -9.22 -0.19
CA ILE A 88 -6.47 -8.08 -0.41
C ILE A 88 -5.12 -8.60 -0.91
N LEU A 89 -4.65 -8.06 -2.03
CA LEU A 89 -3.37 -8.41 -2.63
C LEU A 89 -2.30 -7.49 -2.04
N THR A 90 -1.20 -8.08 -1.59
CA THR A 90 -0.06 -7.39 -1.00
C THR A 90 1.22 -7.80 -1.70
N THR A 91 2.25 -6.95 -1.62
CA THR A 91 3.56 -7.26 -2.19
C THR A 91 4.66 -6.54 -1.41
N LEU A 92 5.82 -7.18 -1.28
CA LEU A 92 7.00 -6.55 -0.70
C LEU A 92 7.71 -5.74 -1.78
N VAL A 93 7.94 -4.46 -1.50
CA VAL A 93 8.68 -3.54 -2.35
C VAL A 93 10.01 -3.24 -1.65
N GLU A 94 11.11 -3.53 -2.34
CA GLU A 94 12.45 -3.23 -1.86
C GLU A 94 12.98 -1.97 -2.53
N GLU A 95 13.53 -1.07 -1.74
CA GLU A 95 14.13 0.18 -2.19
C GLU A 95 15.52 0.34 -1.53
N ASN A 96 16.51 0.73 -2.33
CA ASN A 96 17.83 1.09 -1.82
C ASN A 96 17.96 2.60 -1.73
N THR A 97 17.82 3.12 -0.50
CA THR A 97 17.82 4.57 -0.25
C THR A 97 19.20 5.22 -0.42
N CYS A 98 20.29 4.44 -0.40
CA CYS A 98 21.65 4.96 -0.59
C CYS A 98 21.99 5.28 -2.05
N SER A 99 21.21 4.77 -3.01
CA SER A 99 21.32 5.15 -4.42
C SER A 99 20.67 6.51 -4.73
N GLY A 100 19.87 7.06 -3.80
CA GLY A 100 19.15 8.33 -3.96
C GLY A 100 19.97 9.59 -3.68
N LYS A 101 21.28 9.48 -3.37
CA LYS A 101 22.16 10.63 -3.10
C LYS A 101 23.25 10.79 -4.16
N VAL A 102 22.91 10.64 -5.44
CA VAL A 102 23.71 11.21 -6.52
C VAL A 102 23.08 12.55 -6.88
N ILE A 103 23.62 13.60 -6.26
CA ILE A 103 23.33 14.99 -6.62
C ILE A 103 23.93 15.18 -8.03
N SER A 104 23.08 15.49 -9.02
CA SER A 104 23.49 16.02 -10.32
C SER A 104 23.03 17.46 -10.43
#